data_AF-Q6MYR0-F1
#
_entry.id   AF-Q6MYR0-F1
#
_cell.length_a   1.000
_cell.length_b   1.000
_cell.length_c   1.000
_cell.angle_alpha   90.00
_cell.angle_beta   90.00
_cell.angle_gamma   90.00
#
_symmetry.space_group_name_H-M   'P 1'
#
loop_
_entity.id
_entity.type
_entity.pdbx_description
1 polymer ?
#
loop_
_entity_poly.entity_id
_entity_poly.type
_entity_poly.pdbx_seq_one_letter_code
_entity_poly.pdbx_strand_id
1 'polypeptide(L)'
;MNLRMSHTLPGGHNEGNFPSYQNGTFRTIEWAVLEVPPKAIHYFSNLPFGWVPKNDLEFIQLFMQTWREDWMNFCRDARSVLSRLRSHQLTARGKDDLLIDAVAENMQQWTRLQGTLEEQLSQARHFVSQYQRYSETRRFSEQMHQTIDAAERDIQNQVDKLEQTMRDLLQIASYITPFHVQHQN
;
A
#
# COMPACT_ATOMS: atom_id res chain seq x y z
N MET A 1 6.32 11.49 11.11
CA MET A 1 5.22 10.88 10.34
C MET A 1 5.47 9.39 10.29
N ASN A 2 4.55 8.55 10.78
CA ASN A 2 4.74 7.09 10.83
C ASN A 2 3.66 6.46 9.94
N LEU A 3 3.88 6.50 8.62
CA LEU A 3 2.98 5.83 7.67
C LEU A 3 3.33 4.36 7.68
N ARG A 4 2.57 3.57 8.45
CA ARG A 4 2.72 2.12 8.50
C ARG A 4 1.69 1.49 7.58
N MET A 5 2.14 0.70 6.61
CA MET A 5 1.26 -0.13 5.80
C MET A 5 0.63 -1.22 6.67
N SER A 6 -0.66 -1.51 6.46
CA SER A 6 -1.33 -2.63 7.12
C SER A 6 -0.98 -3.91 6.35
N HIS A 7 -0.23 -4.82 6.95
CA HIS A 7 0.51 -5.90 6.25
C HIS A 7 -0.15 -7.28 6.28
N THR A 8 -1.45 -7.39 6.52
CA THR A 8 -2.09 -8.71 6.68
C THR A 8 -3.29 -8.89 5.76
N LEU A 9 -3.11 -9.67 4.70
CA LEU A 9 -4.15 -10.51 4.10
C LEU A 9 -4.08 -11.89 4.79
N PRO A 10 -5.12 -12.38 5.46
CA PRO A 10 -5.17 -13.72 6.03
C PRO A 10 -5.27 -14.70 4.87
N GLY A 11 -4.25 -15.54 4.74
CA GLY A 11 -4.35 -16.76 3.96
C GLY A 11 -5.21 -17.76 4.71
N GLY A 12 -6.40 -18.07 4.18
CA GLY A 12 -7.16 -19.25 4.55
C GLY A 12 -6.51 -20.51 3.99
N HIS A 13 -6.02 -21.36 4.90
CA HIS A 13 -5.66 -22.78 4.81
C HIS A 13 -5.30 -23.39 3.43
N ASN A 14 -4.01 -23.44 3.10
CA ASN A 14 -3.11 -24.58 3.32
C ASN A 14 -1.91 -24.48 2.34
N GLU A 15 -0.70 -24.59 2.90
CA GLU A 15 0.58 -24.83 2.21
C GLU A 15 0.92 -23.96 0.98
N GLY A 16 1.25 -22.71 1.28
CA GLY A 16 2.30 -22.00 0.58
C GLY A 16 2.87 -21.01 1.58
N ASN A 17 4.10 -21.24 2.04
CA ASN A 17 4.79 -20.37 3.00
C ASN A 17 4.99 -19.00 2.36
N PHE A 18 3.95 -18.17 2.38
CA PHE A 18 4.06 -16.76 2.13
C PHE A 18 4.89 -16.20 3.28
N PRO A 19 5.93 -15.40 3.01
CA PRO A 19 6.62 -14.72 4.07
C PRO A 19 5.58 -13.81 4.73
N SER A 20 5.04 -14.27 5.86
CA SER A 20 4.41 -13.37 6.80
C SER A 20 5.47 -12.32 7.07
N TYR A 21 5.21 -11.06 6.73
CA TYR A 21 6.04 -9.93 7.16
C TYR A 21 5.85 -9.75 8.69
N GLN A 22 6.08 -10.81 9.47
CA GLN A 22 6.23 -10.80 10.91
C GLN A 22 7.66 -10.34 11.19
N ASN A 23 7.79 -9.26 11.95
CA ASN A 23 9.00 -8.46 12.15
C ASN A 23 9.48 -7.70 10.92
N GLY A 24 8.79 -6.59 10.62
CA GLY A 24 9.42 -5.49 9.89
C GLY A 24 10.70 -5.08 10.61
N THR A 25 11.85 -5.50 10.08
CA THR A 25 13.14 -5.04 10.56
C THR A 25 13.28 -3.62 10.04
N PHE A 26 12.92 -2.63 10.85
CA PHE A 26 13.05 -1.23 10.49
C PHE A 26 14.53 -0.88 10.50
N ARG A 27 15.09 -0.62 9.32
CA ARG A 27 16.44 -0.05 9.20
C ARG A 27 16.31 1.45 9.42
N THR A 28 16.82 1.92 10.54
CA THR A 28 16.96 3.35 10.82
C THR A 28 18.39 3.75 10.51
N ILE A 29 18.56 4.70 9.61
CA ILE A 29 19.83 5.33 9.32
C ILE A 29 19.95 6.58 10.18
N GLU A 30 21.06 6.68 10.91
CA GLU A 30 21.40 7.83 11.74
C GLU A 30 22.46 8.68 11.02
N TRP A 31 22.17 9.98 10.88
CA TRP A 31 23.11 10.98 10.39
C TRP A 31 23.46 11.93 11.54
N ALA A 32 24.75 12.23 11.72
CA ALA A 32 25.19 13.24 12.68
C ALA A 32 25.87 14.40 11.94
N VAL A 33 25.35 15.61 12.11
CA VAL A 33 25.98 16.85 11.61
C VAL A 33 26.58 17.61 12.79
N LEU A 34 27.84 18.02 12.64
CA LEU A 34 28.51 18.92 13.59
C LEU A 34 28.23 20.36 13.18
N GLU A 35 27.39 21.06 13.94
CA GLU A 35 27.23 22.51 13.78
C GLU A 35 28.29 23.28 14.60
N VAL A 36 28.49 24.56 14.26
CA VAL A 36 29.27 25.51 15.07
C VAL A 36 28.28 26.45 15.78
N PRO A 37 28.24 26.50 17.13
CA PRO A 37 29.08 25.80 18.11
C PRO A 37 28.78 24.28 18.17
N PRO A 38 29.75 23.44 18.63
CA PRO A 38 29.74 21.99 18.49
C PRO A 38 28.54 21.35 19.18
N LYS A 39 27.47 21.17 18.41
CA LYS A 39 26.29 20.41 18.77
C LYS A 39 26.08 19.38 17.68
N ALA A 40 26.12 18.10 18.06
CA ALA A 40 25.74 17.02 17.17
C ALA A 40 24.22 17.06 16.99
N ILE A 41 23.75 17.25 15.76
CA ILE A 41 22.35 17.06 15.41
C ILE A 41 22.21 15.68 14.79
N HIS A 42 21.36 14.86 15.41
CA HIS A 42 21.09 13.49 15.00
C HIS A 42 19.80 13.44 14.17
N TYR A 43 19.88 12.89 12.97
CA TYR A 43 18.75 12.67 12.09
C TYR A 43 18.53 11.17 11.90
N PHE A 44 17.32 10.70 12.18
CA PHE A 44 16.94 9.29 12.01
C PHE A 44 16.00 9.16 10.82
N SER A 45 16.34 8.30 9.86
CA SER A 45 15.55 8.07 8.63
C SER A 45 15.33 6.58 8.41
N ASN A 46 14.12 6.19 8.02
CA ASN A 46 13.80 4.83 7.57
C ASN A 46 13.84 4.67 6.05
N LEU A 47 14.33 5.69 5.33
CA LEU A 47 14.45 5.65 3.88
C LEU A 47 15.55 4.67 3.45
N PRO A 48 15.42 4.02 2.28
CA PRO A 48 16.38 3.04 1.78
C PRO A 48 17.67 3.69 1.24
N PHE A 49 17.89 4.99 1.47
CA PHE A 49 18.98 5.76 0.87
C PHE A 49 20.11 6.00 1.88
N GLY A 50 21.34 5.66 1.48
CA GLY A 50 22.55 5.76 2.30
C GLY A 50 23.22 7.14 2.34
N TRP A 51 22.57 8.19 1.84
CA TRP A 51 23.11 9.56 1.84
C TRP A 51 22.19 10.53 2.58
N VAL A 52 22.80 11.58 3.16
CA VAL A 52 22.08 12.70 3.74
C VAL A 52 21.41 13.51 2.62
N PRO A 53 20.10 13.75 2.67
CA PRO A 53 19.43 14.65 1.73
C PRO A 53 20.04 16.06 1.80
N LYS A 54 20.14 16.73 0.66
CA LYS A 54 20.74 18.08 0.53
C LYS A 54 19.91 19.14 1.24
N ASN A 55 18.61 18.92 1.37
CA ASN A 55 17.66 19.78 2.05
C ASN A 55 16.38 19.00 2.39
N ASP A 56 15.51 19.64 3.15
CA ASP A 56 14.26 19.03 3.61
C ASP A 56 13.31 18.67 2.46
N LEU A 57 13.35 19.40 1.35
CA LEU A 57 12.56 19.08 0.16
C LEU A 57 12.97 17.75 -0.44
N GLU A 58 14.28 17.53 -0.64
CA GLU A 58 14.78 16.25 -1.14
C GLU A 58 14.42 15.11 -0.18
N PHE A 59 14.52 15.33 1.14
CA PHE A 59 14.11 14.33 2.12
C PHE A 59 12.64 13.91 1.95
N ILE A 60 11.73 14.88 1.84
CA ILE A 60 10.30 14.59 1.75
C ILE A 60 9.95 13.99 0.38
N GLN A 61 10.61 14.43 -0.71
CA GLN A 61 10.46 13.82 -2.03
C GLN A 61 10.86 12.34 -2.02
N LEU A 62 12.02 12.01 -1.42
CA LEU A 62 12.48 10.63 -1.27
C LEU A 62 11.51 9.80 -0.42
N PHE A 63 10.94 10.40 0.62
CA PHE A 63 9.90 9.76 1.43
C PHE A 63 8.63 9.45 0.63
N MET A 64 8.08 10.44 -0.08
CA MET A 64 6.87 10.26 -0.88
C MET A 64 7.07 9.25 -2.01
N GLN A 65 8.25 9.25 -2.63
CA GLN A 65 8.62 8.26 -3.63
C GLN A 65 8.65 6.85 -3.05
N THR A 66 9.34 6.66 -1.92
CA THR A 66 9.44 5.36 -1.24
C THR A 66 8.06 4.84 -0.83
N TRP A 67 7.25 5.71 -0.22
CA TRP A 67 5.89 5.38 0.20
C TRP A 67 4.99 4.97 -0.98
N ARG A 68 5.09 5.68 -2.11
CA ARG A 68 4.40 5.29 -3.35
C ARG A 68 4.88 3.93 -3.84
N GLU A 69 6.18 3.69 -3.88
CA GLU A 69 6.75 2.41 -4.32
C GLU A 69 6.28 1.24 -3.46
N ASP A 70 6.17 1.42 -2.14
CA ASP A 70 5.62 0.42 -1.22
C ASP A 70 4.16 0.07 -1.56
N TRP A 71 3.33 1.07 -1.83
CA TRP A 71 1.95 0.86 -2.30
C TRP A 71 1.90 0.15 -3.65
N MET A 72 2.78 0.50 -4.59
CA MET A 72 2.84 -0.14 -5.90
C MET A 72 3.26 -1.62 -5.79
N ASN A 73 4.24 -1.91 -4.92
CA ASN A 73 4.68 -3.27 -4.62
C ASN A 73 3.55 -4.09 -3.99
N PHE A 74 2.88 -3.54 -2.98
CA PHE A 74 1.69 -4.15 -2.38
C PHE A 74 0.62 -4.46 -3.42
N CYS A 75 0.29 -3.50 -4.28
CA CYS A 75 -0.73 -3.69 -5.31
C CYS A 75 -0.33 -4.75 -6.36
N ARG A 76 0.96 -4.87 -6.67
CA ARG A 76 1.47 -5.93 -7.55
C ARG A 76 1.32 -7.30 -6.90
N ASP A 77 1.68 -7.43 -5.64
CA ASP A 77 1.63 -8.70 -4.92
C ASP A 77 0.17 -9.16 -4.73
N ALA A 78 -0.73 -8.23 -4.38
CA ALA A 78 -2.17 -8.49 -4.31
C ALA A 78 -2.75 -8.96 -5.66
N ARG A 79 -2.36 -8.34 -6.78
CA ARG A 79 -2.79 -8.77 -8.13
C ARG A 79 -2.31 -10.18 -8.46
N SER A 80 -1.11 -10.56 -8.03
CA SER A 80 -0.59 -11.91 -8.22
C SER A 80 -1.47 -12.94 -7.49
N VAL A 81 -1.85 -12.66 -6.24
CA VAL A 81 -2.74 -13.51 -5.46
C VAL A 81 -4.12 -13.66 -6.13
N LEU A 82 -4.74 -12.55 -6.55
CA LEU A 82 -6.03 -12.59 -7.25
C LEU A 82 -5.97 -13.35 -8.57
N SER A 83 -4.88 -13.21 -9.33
CA SER A 83 -4.68 -13.93 -10.60
C SER A 83 -4.59 -15.45 -10.36
N ARG A 84 -3.98 -15.88 -9.25
CA ARG A 84 -3.93 -17.29 -8.86
C ARG A 84 -5.30 -17.81 -8.45
N LEU A 85 -6.07 -17.03 -7.66
CA LEU A 85 -7.45 -17.38 -7.29
C LEU A 85 -8.34 -17.53 -8.53
N ARG A 86 -8.21 -16.60 -9.50
CA ARG A 86 -8.92 -16.68 -10.79
C ARG A 86 -8.62 -17.99 -11.52
N SER A 87 -7.34 -18.32 -11.62
CA SER A 87 -6.88 -19.54 -12.31
C SER A 87 -7.38 -20.80 -11.61
N HIS A 88 -7.38 -20.80 -10.27
CA HIS A 88 -7.92 -21.88 -9.46
C HIS A 88 -9.41 -22.09 -9.71
N GLN A 89 -10.22 -21.04 -9.71
CA GLN A 89 -11.66 -21.12 -10.03
C GLN A 89 -11.94 -21.75 -11.39
N LEU A 90 -11.23 -21.30 -12.42
CA LEU A 90 -11.36 -21.84 -13.77
C LEU A 90 -11.00 -23.34 -13.83
N THR A 91 -9.98 -23.74 -13.08
CA THR A 91 -9.51 -25.14 -13.03
C THR A 91 -10.44 -26.04 -12.21
N ALA A 92 -10.97 -25.51 -11.10
CA ALA A 92 -11.91 -26.21 -10.21
C ALA A 92 -13.34 -26.30 -10.79
N ARG A 93 -13.58 -25.74 -11.98
CA ARG A 93 -14.92 -25.62 -12.60
C ARG A 93 -15.98 -25.02 -11.65
N GLY A 94 -15.53 -24.11 -10.76
CA GLY A 94 -16.32 -23.47 -9.73
C GLY A 94 -16.94 -24.37 -8.66
N LYS A 95 -16.34 -25.54 -8.37
CA LYS A 95 -16.74 -26.44 -7.27
C LYS A 95 -16.13 -26.10 -5.91
N ASP A 96 -15.53 -24.92 -5.76
CA ASP A 96 -14.88 -24.51 -4.51
C ASP A 96 -15.70 -23.43 -3.82
N ASP A 97 -16.53 -23.86 -2.87
CA ASP A 97 -17.39 -22.99 -2.04
C ASP A 97 -16.57 -22.08 -1.11
N LEU A 98 -15.30 -22.42 -0.82
CA LEU A 98 -14.43 -21.62 0.06
C LEU A 98 -13.92 -20.34 -0.61
N LEU A 99 -14.11 -20.20 -1.92
CA LEU A 99 -13.63 -19.05 -2.67
C LEU A 99 -14.51 -17.81 -2.47
N ILE A 100 -15.81 -17.97 -2.27
CA ILE A 100 -16.72 -16.84 -2.02
C ILE A 100 -16.34 -16.19 -0.69
N ASP A 101 -16.13 -17.00 0.36
CA ASP A 101 -15.72 -16.52 1.68
C ASP A 101 -14.35 -15.85 1.62
N ALA A 102 -13.37 -16.46 0.93
CA ALA A 102 -12.04 -15.87 0.76
C ALA A 102 -12.09 -14.53 0.00
N VAL A 103 -12.90 -14.39 -1.04
CA VAL A 103 -13.01 -13.13 -1.78
C VAL A 103 -13.82 -12.08 -1.00
N ALA A 104 -14.85 -12.47 -0.27
CA ALA A 104 -15.60 -11.58 0.61
C ALA A 104 -14.75 -11.03 1.76
N GLU A 105 -13.92 -11.89 2.39
CA GLU A 105 -12.95 -11.47 3.39
C GLU A 105 -11.93 -10.49 2.81
N ASN A 106 -11.40 -10.78 1.60
CA ASN A 106 -10.49 -9.86 0.89
C ASN A 106 -11.15 -8.50 0.61
N MET A 107 -12.45 -8.45 0.26
CA MET A 107 -13.17 -7.18 0.08
C MET A 107 -13.35 -6.40 1.38
N GLN A 108 -13.62 -7.06 2.50
CA GLN A 108 -13.73 -6.36 3.78
C GLN A 108 -12.39 -5.70 4.16
N GLN A 109 -11.28 -6.39 3.90
CA GLN A 109 -9.95 -5.84 4.14
C GLN A 109 -9.59 -4.74 3.16
N TRP A 110 -10.11 -4.81 1.94
CA TRP A 110 -9.96 -3.78 0.93
C TRP A 110 -10.51 -2.42 1.38
N THR A 111 -11.71 -2.39 1.96
CA THR A 111 -12.27 -1.14 2.52
C THR A 111 -11.40 -0.57 3.63
N ARG A 112 -10.78 -1.42 4.47
CA ARG A 112 -9.85 -0.97 5.50
C ARG A 112 -8.56 -0.38 4.91
N LEU A 113 -8.06 -0.97 3.82
CA LEU A 113 -6.88 -0.47 3.11
C LEU A 113 -7.14 0.89 2.45
N GLN A 114 -8.31 1.08 1.83
CA GLN A 114 -8.74 2.37 1.29
C GLN A 114 -8.80 3.44 2.39
N GLY A 115 -9.42 3.14 3.54
CA GLY A 115 -9.43 4.06 4.67
C GLY A 115 -8.04 4.40 5.21
N THR A 116 -7.13 3.41 5.22
CA THR A 116 -5.72 3.65 5.61
C THR A 116 -5.02 4.57 4.62
N LEU A 117 -5.22 4.39 3.31
CA LEU A 117 -4.64 5.25 2.29
C LEU A 117 -5.13 6.70 2.43
N GLU A 118 -6.44 6.90 2.60
CA GLU A 118 -7.04 8.23 2.81
C GLU A 118 -6.46 8.92 4.06
N GLU A 119 -6.32 8.19 5.16
CA GLU A 119 -5.71 8.70 6.38
C GLU A 119 -4.25 9.10 6.14
N GLN A 120 -3.46 8.25 5.48
CA GLN A 120 -2.06 8.52 5.17
C GLN A 120 -1.90 9.75 4.25
N LEU A 121 -2.76 9.90 3.23
CA LEU A 121 -2.80 11.06 2.35
C LEU A 121 -3.16 12.34 3.12
N SER A 122 -4.14 12.26 4.02
CA SER A 122 -4.52 13.37 4.90
C SER A 122 -3.35 13.80 5.79
N GLN A 123 -2.64 12.83 6.41
CA GLN A 123 -1.46 13.10 7.22
C GLN A 123 -0.34 13.76 6.41
N ALA A 124 -0.09 13.29 5.16
CA ALA A 124 0.91 13.87 4.28
C ALA A 124 0.59 15.32 3.89
N ARG A 125 -0.66 15.59 3.49
CA ARG A 125 -1.14 16.95 3.17
C ARG A 125 -1.05 17.88 4.38
N HIS A 126 -1.47 17.40 5.55
CA HIS A 126 -1.37 18.15 6.79
C HIS A 126 0.08 18.50 7.11
N PHE A 127 0.99 17.54 6.99
CA PHE A 127 2.42 17.76 7.20
C PHE A 127 2.97 18.87 6.28
N VAL A 128 2.67 18.83 4.97
CA VAL A 128 3.11 19.88 4.03
C VAL A 128 2.56 21.25 4.43
N SER A 129 1.29 21.33 4.84
CA SER A 129 0.68 22.59 5.29
C SER A 129 1.36 23.18 6.54
N GLN A 130 1.77 22.33 7.49
CA GLN A 130 2.47 22.76 8.69
C GLN A 130 3.91 23.16 8.35
N TYR A 131 4.57 22.37 7.49
CA TYR A 131 5.95 22.60 7.08
C TYR A 131 6.11 23.91 6.30
N GLN A 132 5.12 24.28 5.48
CA GLN A 132 5.11 25.54 4.75
C GLN A 132 5.26 26.77 5.68
N ARG A 133 4.84 26.67 6.95
CA ARG A 133 5.00 27.78 7.91
C ARG A 133 6.47 28.04 8.28
N TYR A 134 7.32 27.03 8.12
CA TYR A 134 8.75 27.06 8.44
C TYR A 134 9.62 27.21 7.18
N SER A 135 9.08 26.86 6.01
CA SER A 135 9.74 27.04 4.72
C SER A 135 9.48 28.43 4.15
N GLU A 136 10.54 29.22 3.95
CA GLU A 136 10.44 30.57 3.36
C GLU A 136 10.00 30.60 1.89
N THR A 137 9.86 29.44 1.22
CA THR A 137 9.55 29.36 -0.21
C THR A 137 8.16 28.78 -0.50
N ARG A 138 7.29 29.56 -1.16
CA ARG A 138 6.01 29.07 -1.69
C ARG A 138 6.17 27.91 -2.69
N ARG A 139 7.29 27.90 -3.43
CA ARG A 139 7.64 26.85 -4.40
C ARG A 139 7.74 25.46 -3.77
N PHE A 140 8.17 25.37 -2.51
CA PHE A 140 8.24 24.11 -1.77
C PHE A 140 6.85 23.46 -1.65
N SER A 141 5.85 24.24 -1.22
CA SER A 141 4.50 23.74 -1.00
C SER A 141 3.85 23.27 -2.30
N GLU A 142 4.01 24.03 -3.39
CA GLU A 142 3.47 23.66 -4.70
C GLU A 142 4.07 22.34 -5.20
N GLN A 143 5.40 22.18 -5.14
CA GLN A 143 6.07 20.95 -5.55
C GLN A 143 5.67 19.75 -4.69
N MET A 144 5.47 19.97 -3.40
CA MET A 144 5.04 18.93 -2.47
C MET A 144 3.59 18.49 -2.71
N HIS A 145 2.66 19.42 -2.92
CA HIS A 145 1.29 19.07 -3.28
C HIS A 145 1.24 18.31 -4.61
N GLN A 146 1.99 18.75 -5.63
CA GLN A 146 2.10 18.04 -6.90
C GLN A 146 2.63 16.61 -6.73
N THR A 147 3.60 16.41 -5.83
CA THR A 147 4.16 15.09 -5.53
C THR A 147 3.14 14.19 -4.85
N ILE A 148 2.39 14.72 -3.87
CA ILE A 148 1.30 13.99 -3.20
C ILE A 148 0.21 13.62 -4.19
N ASP A 149 -0.26 14.56 -5.00
CA ASP A 149 -1.34 14.33 -5.97
C ASP A 149 -0.92 13.32 -7.05
N ALA A 150 0.35 13.33 -7.46
CA ALA A 150 0.88 12.33 -8.38
C ALA A 150 0.90 10.94 -7.73
N ALA A 151 1.40 10.82 -6.50
CA ALA A 151 1.41 9.55 -5.77
C ALA A 151 -0.01 9.02 -5.52
N GLU A 152 -0.93 9.88 -5.08
CA GLU A 152 -2.35 9.53 -4.89
C GLU A 152 -2.97 8.99 -6.17
N ARG A 153 -2.83 9.71 -7.29
CA ARG A 153 -3.35 9.25 -8.58
C ARG A 153 -2.79 7.89 -8.98
N ASP A 154 -1.47 7.69 -8.84
CA ASP A 154 -0.82 6.44 -9.20
C ASP A 154 -1.32 5.28 -8.33
N ILE A 155 -1.41 5.49 -7.01
CA ILE A 155 -1.86 4.48 -6.04
C ILE A 155 -3.35 4.18 -6.26
N GLN A 156 -4.20 5.20 -6.33
CA GLN A 156 -5.64 5.03 -6.51
C GLN A 156 -5.94 4.27 -7.81
N ASN A 157 -5.23 4.58 -8.90
CA ASN A 157 -5.36 3.83 -10.16
C ASN A 157 -5.04 2.33 -10.02
N GLN A 158 -4.10 1.93 -9.16
CA GLN A 158 -3.81 0.52 -8.91
C GLN A 158 -4.84 -0.12 -7.97
N VAL A 159 -5.27 0.64 -6.97
CA VAL A 159 -6.33 0.27 -6.03
C VAL A 159 -7.62 -0.02 -6.80
N ASP A 160 -8.10 0.89 -7.63
CA ASP A 160 -9.34 0.70 -8.39
C ASP A 160 -9.29 -0.54 -9.30
N LYS A 161 -8.13 -0.82 -9.91
CA LYS A 161 -7.93 -2.04 -10.72
C LYS A 161 -8.02 -3.32 -9.90
N LEU A 162 -7.49 -3.30 -8.68
CA LEU A 162 -7.60 -4.42 -7.74
C LEU A 162 -9.04 -4.65 -7.31
N GLU A 163 -9.75 -3.57 -6.96
CA GLU A 163 -11.17 -3.65 -6.60
C GLU A 163 -12.00 -4.24 -7.74
N GLN A 164 -11.81 -3.75 -8.97
CA GLN A 164 -12.49 -4.28 -10.15
C GLN A 164 -12.20 -5.77 -10.32
N THR A 165 -10.95 -6.20 -10.19
CA THR A 165 -10.57 -7.62 -10.30
C THR A 165 -11.26 -8.48 -9.23
N MET A 166 -11.40 -7.97 -8.00
CA MET A 166 -12.12 -8.68 -6.94
C MET A 166 -13.62 -8.78 -7.22
N ARG A 167 -14.24 -7.70 -7.71
CA ARG A 167 -15.66 -7.69 -8.11
C ARG A 167 -15.93 -8.67 -9.24
N ASP A 168 -15.06 -8.71 -10.25
CA ASP A 168 -15.15 -9.66 -11.36
C ASP A 168 -15.06 -11.12 -10.86
N LEU A 169 -14.18 -11.39 -9.88
CA LEU A 169 -14.05 -12.72 -9.28
C LEU A 169 -15.28 -13.16 -8.50
N LEU A 170 -15.86 -12.26 -7.68
CA LEU A 170 -17.12 -12.55 -7.00
C LEU A 170 -18.25 -12.83 -7.98
N GLN A 171 -18.32 -12.05 -9.06
CA GLN A 171 -19.35 -12.22 -10.06
C GLN A 171 -19.21 -13.56 -10.78
N ILE A 172 -17.99 -13.99 -11.12
CA ILE A 172 -17.76 -15.32 -11.70
C ILE A 172 -18.18 -16.42 -10.71
N ALA A 173 -17.78 -16.32 -9.44
CA ALA A 173 -18.11 -17.32 -8.43
C ALA A 173 -19.63 -17.41 -8.16
N SER A 174 -20.34 -16.28 -8.18
CA SER A 174 -21.79 -16.23 -7.96
C SER A 174 -22.62 -16.71 -9.16
N TYR A 175 -22.08 -16.66 -10.38
CA TYR A 175 -22.74 -17.24 -11.54
C TYR A 175 -22.57 -18.75 -11.66
N ILE A 176 -21.51 -19.35 -11.12
CA ILE A 176 -21.29 -20.80 -11.22
C ILE A 176 -22.14 -21.59 -10.21
N THR A 177 -22.39 -21.01 -9.03
CA THR A 177 -23.21 -21.61 -7.96
C THR A 177 -24.67 -21.96 -8.38
N PRO A 178 -25.43 -21.12 -9.12
CA PRO A 178 -26.80 -21.47 -9.53
C PRO A 178 -26.88 -22.57 -10.60
N PHE A 179 -25.84 -22.78 -11.43
CA PHE A 179 -25.86 -23.87 -12.43
C PHE A 179 -25.69 -25.26 -11.80
N HIS A 180 -25.13 -25.36 -10.59
CA HIS A 180 -24.94 -26.65 -9.93
C HIS A 180 -26.20 -27.19 -9.25
N VAL A 181 -27.14 -26.32 -8.86
CA VAL A 181 -28.39 -26.72 -8.21
C VAL A 181 -29.41 -27.26 -9.22
N GLN A 182 -29.30 -26.92 -10.51
CA GLN A 182 -30.29 -27.33 -11.52
C GLN A 182 -30.00 -28.67 -12.22
N HIS A 183 -28.82 -29.28 -12.03
CA HIS A 183 -28.44 -30.53 -12.69
C HIS A 183 -28.43 -31.77 -11.78
N GLN A 184 -29.02 -31.68 -10.58
CA GLN A 184 -29.15 -32.79 -9.62
C GLN A 184 -30.58 -33.31 -9.41
N ASN A 185 -31.55 -32.90 -10.24
CA ASN A 185 -32.91 -33.47 -10.25
C ASN A 185 -33.14 -34.38 -11.47
#